data_AF-A0A6N8EUS2-F1
#
_entry.id   AF-A0A6N8EUS2-F1
#
_cell.length_a   1.000
_cell.length_b   1.000
_cell.length_c   1.000
_cell.angle_alpha   90.00
_cell.angle_beta   90.00
_cell.angle_gamma   90.00
#
_symmetry.space_group_name_H-M   'P 1'
#
loop_
_entity.id
_entity.type
_entity.pdbx_description
1 polymer ?
#
loop_
_entity_poly.entity_id
_entity_poly.type
_entity_poly.pdbx_seq_one_letter_code
_entity_poly.pdbx_strand_id
1 'polypeptide(L)'
;MFGFGKKKDKEPKKPVAAEAVLTTERKEELFRTISLKKEEVNQITGEQQAKVYEEIGLAFHELGEEDQAVEALEKSLQAKKSVGAGYKILLKLYNKKRAEAAKINDEASLQIYLKKMDQMMQLSKDVARGLR
;
A
#
# COMPACT_ATOMS: atom_id res chain seq x y z
N MET A 1 -13.48 -55.03 10.87
CA MET A 1 -14.83 -54.58 11.30
C MET A 1 -14.65 -53.19 11.93
N PHE A 2 -14.82 -52.07 11.22
CA PHE A 2 -16.10 -51.36 10.97
C PHE A 2 -16.96 -51.27 12.24
N GLY A 3 -16.94 -50.17 13.00
CA GLY A 3 -17.77 -48.95 12.86
C GLY A 3 -18.42 -48.70 14.24
N PHE A 4 -18.83 -47.54 14.74
CA PHE A 4 -19.30 -46.28 14.17
C PHE A 4 -19.12 -45.17 15.23
N GLY A 5 -18.32 -44.15 14.94
CA GLY A 5 -18.32 -42.89 15.67
C GLY A 5 -19.43 -41.98 15.14
N LYS A 6 -20.30 -41.49 16.03
CA LYS A 6 -21.41 -40.59 15.71
C LYS A 6 -20.91 -39.29 15.07
N LYS A 7 -21.35 -39.03 13.84
CA LYS A 7 -21.18 -37.76 13.13
C LYS A 7 -22.03 -36.70 13.83
N LYS A 8 -21.40 -35.63 14.32
CA LYS A 8 -22.07 -34.35 14.56
C LYS A 8 -21.95 -33.57 13.26
N ASP A 9 -23.10 -33.31 12.63
CA ASP A 9 -23.21 -32.36 11.53
C ASP A 9 -22.67 -31.00 12.00
N LYS A 10 -21.49 -30.64 11.48
CA LYS A 10 -21.00 -29.28 11.50
C LYS A 10 -21.47 -28.64 10.20
N GLU A 11 -22.49 -27.80 10.33
CA GLU A 11 -22.86 -26.83 9.30
C GLU A 11 -21.59 -26.11 8.79
N PRO A 12 -21.47 -25.87 7.47
CA PRO A 12 -20.39 -25.06 6.93
C PRO A 12 -20.61 -23.62 7.40
N LYS A 13 -19.90 -23.21 8.46
CA LYS A 13 -19.68 -21.81 8.76
C LYS A 13 -18.96 -21.21 7.55
N LYS A 14 -19.72 -20.49 6.74
CA LYS A 14 -19.23 -19.60 5.68
C LYS A 14 -18.02 -18.84 6.21
N PRO A 15 -16.90 -18.77 5.47
CA PRO A 15 -15.76 -17.98 5.89
C PRO A 15 -16.22 -16.52 5.96
N VAL A 16 -16.23 -15.99 7.19
CA VAL A 16 -16.35 -14.56 7.46
C VAL A 16 -15.01 -13.94 7.07
N ALA A 17 -14.79 -13.82 5.77
CA ALA A 17 -13.82 -12.87 5.22
C ALA A 17 -14.56 -11.54 5.15
N ALA A 18 -14.54 -10.80 6.26
CA ALA A 18 -14.86 -9.38 6.26
C ALA A 18 -13.74 -8.64 5.50
N GLU A 19 -13.69 -8.82 4.19
CA GLU A 19 -13.16 -7.78 3.33
C GLU A 19 -14.15 -6.61 3.47
N ALA A 20 -13.65 -5.48 3.98
CA ALA A 20 -14.40 -4.25 3.99
C ALA A 20 -14.77 -3.93 2.53
N VAL A 21 -15.99 -4.30 2.13
CA VAL A 21 -16.54 -3.92 0.83
C VAL A 21 -16.72 -2.41 0.91
N LEU A 22 -15.69 -1.67 0.50
CA LEU A 22 -15.76 -0.23 0.33
C LEU A 22 -17.01 0.05 -0.52
N THR A 23 -17.97 0.82 0.01
CA THR A 23 -19.21 1.09 -0.71
C THR A 23 -18.88 1.78 -2.04
N THR A 24 -19.74 1.59 -3.04
CA THR A 24 -19.58 2.26 -4.34
C THR A 24 -19.47 3.77 -4.17
N GLU A 25 -20.29 4.33 -3.28
CA GLU A 25 -20.25 5.75 -2.87
C GLU A 25 -18.88 6.14 -2.31
N ARG A 26 -18.30 5.36 -1.40
CA ARG A 26 -16.98 5.64 -0.82
C ARG A 26 -15.87 5.58 -1.87
N LYS A 27 -15.95 4.63 -2.81
CA LYS A 27 -14.99 4.55 -3.92
C LYS A 27 -15.07 5.80 -4.80
N GLU A 28 -16.28 6.24 -5.16
CA GLU A 28 -16.49 7.45 -5.94
C GLU A 28 -15.99 8.70 -5.22
N GLU A 29 -16.22 8.83 -3.92
CA GLU A 29 -15.68 9.92 -3.09
C GLU A 29 -14.15 9.95 -3.11
N LEU A 30 -13.51 8.79 -2.98
CA LEU A 30 -12.05 8.69 -3.02
C LEU A 30 -11.52 9.05 -4.41
N PHE A 31 -12.15 8.58 -5.50
CA PHE A 31 -11.75 8.96 -6.86
C PHE A 31 -11.89 10.47 -7.11
N ARG A 32 -12.99 11.08 -6.66
CA ARG A 32 -13.16 12.55 -6.73
C ARG A 32 -12.08 13.27 -5.94
N THR A 33 -11.83 12.82 -4.72
CA THR A 33 -10.79 13.38 -3.84
C THR A 33 -9.42 13.29 -4.48
N ILE A 34 -9.07 12.13 -5.05
CA ILE A 34 -7.82 11.91 -5.77
C ILE A 34 -7.71 12.83 -6.99
N SER A 35 -8.78 12.98 -7.76
CA SER A 35 -8.79 13.85 -8.94
C SER A 35 -8.50 15.31 -8.57
N LEU A 36 -9.19 15.82 -7.55
CA LEU A 36 -8.98 17.19 -7.05
C LEU A 36 -7.54 17.38 -6.53
N LYS A 37 -7.04 16.44 -5.73
CA LYS A 37 -5.67 16.49 -5.20
C LYS A 37 -4.60 16.38 -6.29
N LYS A 38 -4.86 15.64 -7.36
CA LYS A 38 -3.95 15.56 -8.53
C LYS A 38 -3.89 16.87 -9.31
N GLU A 39 -4.95 17.66 -9.33
CA GLU A 39 -4.90 19.00 -9.90
C GLU A 39 -4.13 19.96 -8.98
N GLU A 40 -4.40 19.89 -7.68
CA GLU A 40 -3.71 20.68 -6.65
C GLU A 40 -2.19 20.45 -6.65
N VAL A 41 -1.75 19.18 -6.76
CA VAL A 41 -0.33 18.82 -6.66
C VAL A 41 0.54 19.41 -7.76
N ASN A 42 -0.05 19.83 -8.89
CA ASN A 42 0.66 20.47 -10.00
C ASN A 42 0.98 21.94 -9.72
N GLN A 43 0.31 22.56 -8.76
CA GLN A 43 0.46 23.99 -8.40
C GLN A 43 1.34 24.20 -7.16
N ILE A 44 1.67 23.13 -6.44
CA ILE A 44 2.43 23.16 -5.18
C ILE A 44 3.76 22.42 -5.34
N THR A 45 4.75 22.83 -4.55
CA THR A 45 6.09 22.22 -4.57
C THR A 45 6.59 21.95 -3.15
N GLY A 46 7.61 21.09 -3.03
CA GLY A 46 8.28 20.81 -1.76
C GLY A 46 7.39 20.08 -0.75
N GLU A 47 7.35 20.56 0.50
CA GLU A 47 6.67 19.86 1.59
C GLU A 47 5.16 19.71 1.37
N GLN A 48 4.49 20.73 0.84
CA GLN A 48 3.05 20.65 0.58
C GLN A 48 2.76 19.59 -0.49
N GLN A 49 3.60 19.56 -1.54
CA GLN A 49 3.50 18.55 -2.59
C GLN A 49 3.67 17.13 -2.05
N ALA A 50 4.62 16.93 -1.13
CA ALA A 50 4.82 15.64 -0.48
C ALA A 50 3.57 15.18 0.30
N LYS A 51 2.91 16.07 1.04
CA LYS A 51 1.69 15.75 1.79
C LYS A 51 0.53 15.38 0.88
N VAL A 52 0.32 16.13 -0.20
CA VAL A 52 -0.76 15.83 -1.15
C VAL A 52 -0.53 14.50 -1.85
N TYR A 53 0.71 14.19 -2.26
CA TYR A 53 1.04 12.88 -2.81
C TYR A 53 0.88 11.75 -1.79
N GLU A 54 1.19 11.98 -0.51
CA GLU A 54 0.96 11.01 0.57
C GLU A 54 -0.53 10.68 0.67
N GLU A 55 -1.38 11.69 0.71
CA GLU A 55 -2.84 11.54 0.79
C GLU A 55 -3.42 10.83 -0.44
N ILE A 56 -2.95 11.16 -1.64
CA ILE A 56 -3.34 10.46 -2.87
C ILE A 56 -2.97 8.97 -2.77
N GLY A 57 -1.75 8.67 -2.31
CA GLY A 57 -1.28 7.30 -2.17
C GLY A 57 -2.07 6.49 -1.14
N LEU A 58 -2.43 7.11 -0.01
CA LEU A 58 -3.29 6.50 1.00
C LEU A 58 -4.71 6.24 0.46
N ALA A 59 -5.28 7.17 -0.30
CA ALA A 59 -6.58 7.00 -0.93
C ALA A 59 -6.58 5.85 -1.96
N PHE A 60 -5.53 5.74 -2.78
CA PHE A 60 -5.38 4.60 -3.70
C PHE A 60 -5.21 3.27 -2.96
N HIS A 61 -4.49 3.26 -1.83
CA HIS A 61 -4.38 2.07 -1.00
C HIS A 61 -5.75 1.63 -0.44
N GLU A 62 -6.59 2.59 -0.01
CA GLU A 62 -7.96 2.33 0.44
C GLU A 62 -8.86 1.80 -0.70
N LEU A 63 -8.62 2.24 -1.94
CA LEU A 63 -9.29 1.74 -3.14
C LEU A 63 -8.83 0.34 -3.58
N GLY A 64 -7.69 -0.14 -3.07
CA GLY A 64 -7.05 -1.39 -3.52
C GLY A 64 -6.18 -1.23 -4.77
N GLU A 65 -5.96 0.01 -5.23
CA GLU A 65 -5.14 0.34 -6.41
C GLU A 65 -3.66 0.43 -6.01
N GLU A 66 -3.04 -0.72 -5.77
CA GLU A 66 -1.71 -0.81 -5.17
C GLU A 66 -0.60 -0.19 -6.02
N ASP A 67 -0.67 -0.32 -7.35
CA ASP A 67 0.32 0.27 -8.25
C ASP A 67 0.30 1.80 -8.19
N GLN A 68 -0.91 2.38 -8.22
CA GLN A 68 -1.10 3.82 -8.13
C GLN A 68 -0.74 4.35 -6.73
N ALA A 69 -1.04 3.57 -5.68
CA ALA A 69 -0.63 3.88 -4.32
C ALA A 69 0.89 3.93 -4.20
N VAL A 70 1.60 2.94 -4.73
CA VAL A 70 3.07 2.91 -4.74
C VAL A 70 3.64 4.13 -5.45
N GLU A 71 3.17 4.43 -6.66
CA GLU A 71 3.67 5.57 -7.45
C GLU A 71 3.48 6.91 -6.71
N ALA A 72 2.30 7.14 -6.13
CA ALA A 72 2.01 8.37 -5.40
C ALA A 72 2.86 8.49 -4.11
N LEU A 73 3.00 7.41 -3.36
CA LEU A 73 3.83 7.40 -2.14
C LEU A 73 5.33 7.57 -2.45
N GLU A 74 5.81 7.02 -3.56
CA GLU A 74 7.18 7.26 -4.04
C GLU A 74 7.40 8.73 -4.38
N LYS A 75 6.47 9.37 -5.11
CA LYS A 75 6.52 10.82 -5.41
C LYS A 75 6.49 11.67 -4.15
N SER A 76 5.70 11.28 -3.15
CA SER A 76 5.67 11.94 -1.84
C SER A 76 7.07 11.94 -1.19
N LEU A 77 7.73 10.78 -1.13
CA LEU A 77 9.05 10.65 -0.53
C LEU A 77 10.17 11.32 -1.34
N GLN A 78 10.01 11.42 -2.67
CA GLN A 78 10.90 12.19 -3.52
C GLN A 78 10.77 13.69 -3.27
N ALA A 79 9.55 14.20 -3.06
CA ALA A 79 9.31 15.60 -2.74
C ALA A 79 9.79 15.97 -1.32
N LYS A 80 9.58 15.09 -0.34
CA LYS A 80 10.13 15.24 1.01
C LYS A 80 10.31 13.88 1.68
N LYS A 81 11.54 13.59 2.10
CA LYS A 81 11.83 12.39 2.91
C LYS A 81 11.03 12.42 4.21
N SER A 82 10.23 11.38 4.44
CA SER A 82 9.39 11.23 5.64
C SER A 82 9.27 9.76 6.02
N VAL A 83 9.11 9.48 7.32
CA VAL A 83 8.83 8.14 7.87
C VAL A 83 7.42 8.05 8.46
N GLY A 84 6.48 8.79 7.86
CA GLY A 84 5.08 8.90 8.27
C GLY A 84 4.20 7.70 7.89
N ALA A 85 2.91 7.97 7.67
CA ALA A 85 1.92 6.93 7.35
C ALA A 85 2.17 6.34 5.95
N GLY A 86 2.43 7.18 4.97
CA GLY A 86 2.76 6.81 3.59
C GLY A 86 3.97 5.91 3.50
N TYR A 87 5.04 6.22 4.25
CA TYR A 87 6.23 5.36 4.34
C TYR A 87 5.90 3.94 4.81
N LYS A 88 5.06 3.81 5.85
CA LYS A 88 4.64 2.51 6.39
C LYS A 88 3.78 1.73 5.41
N ILE A 89 2.87 2.40 4.71
CA ILE A 89 2.05 1.77 3.67
C ILE A 89 2.91 1.32 2.50
N LEU A 90 3.85 2.15 2.04
CA LEU A 90 4.77 1.82 0.96
C LEU A 90 5.63 0.59 1.29
N LEU A 91 6.14 0.49 2.52
CA LEU A 91 6.83 -0.72 2.99
C LEU A 91 5.97 -1.98 2.92
N LYS A 92 4.68 -1.88 3.31
CA LYS A 92 3.75 -3.02 3.21
C LYS A 92 3.53 -3.42 1.76
N LEU A 93 3.32 -2.45 0.87
CA LEU A 93 3.10 -2.67 -0.56
C LEU A 93 4.33 -3.30 -1.22
N TYR A 94 5.54 -2.82 -0.94
CA TYR A 94 6.77 -3.46 -1.44
C TYR A 94 6.94 -4.89 -0.95
N ASN A 95 6.68 -5.16 0.33
CA ASN A 95 6.75 -6.52 0.86
C ASN A 95 5.75 -7.45 0.16
N LYS A 96 4.53 -6.97 -0.10
CA LYS A 96 3.52 -7.73 -0.85
C LYS A 96 3.99 -8.02 -2.27
N LYS A 97 4.44 -7.00 -3.01
CA LYS A 97 4.93 -7.15 -4.39
C LYS A 97 6.18 -8.03 -4.48
N ARG A 98 7.07 -7.96 -3.49
CA ARG A 98 8.23 -8.87 -3.34
C ARG A 98 7.76 -10.32 -3.17
N ALA A 99 6.77 -10.57 -2.32
CA ALA A 99 6.23 -11.90 -2.09
C ALA A 99 5.52 -12.45 -3.33
N GLU A 100 4.81 -11.60 -4.07
CA GLU A 100 4.19 -11.97 -5.36
C GLU A 100 5.24 -12.32 -6.40
N ALA A 101 6.27 -11.49 -6.57
CA ALA A 101 7.40 -11.76 -7.47
C ALA A 101 8.08 -13.10 -7.15
N ALA A 102 8.31 -13.40 -5.86
CA ALA A 102 8.86 -14.69 -5.43
C ALA A 102 7.93 -15.87 -5.80
N LYS A 103 6.61 -15.72 -5.68
CA LYS A 103 5.64 -16.78 -6.02
C LYS A 103 5.62 -17.11 -7.52
N ILE A 104 5.77 -16.10 -8.37
CA ILE A 104 5.77 -16.27 -9.82
C ILE A 104 7.17 -16.53 -10.39
N ASN A 105 8.19 -16.64 -9.52
CA ASN A 105 9.61 -16.77 -9.89
C ASN A 105 10.11 -15.61 -10.78
N ASP A 106 9.55 -14.40 -10.60
CA ASP A 106 10.04 -13.19 -11.24
C ASP A 106 11.24 -12.64 -10.46
N GLU A 107 12.43 -13.12 -10.82
CA GLU A 107 13.68 -12.69 -10.20
C GLU A 107 13.96 -11.20 -10.38
N ALA A 108 13.57 -10.61 -11.52
CA ALA A 108 13.82 -9.21 -11.81
C ALA A 108 13.00 -8.32 -10.86
N SER A 109 11.70 -8.56 -10.76
CA SER A 109 10.84 -7.84 -9.82
C SER A 109 11.26 -8.08 -8.37
N LEU A 110 11.65 -9.31 -8.02
CA LEU A 110 12.14 -9.63 -6.67
C LEU A 110 13.34 -8.75 -6.29
N GLN A 111 14.34 -8.65 -7.17
CA GLN A 111 15.53 -7.82 -6.93
C GLN A 111 15.19 -6.33 -6.86
N ILE A 112 14.25 -5.86 -7.69
CA ILE A 112 13.76 -4.47 -7.63
C ILE A 112 13.19 -4.16 -6.25
N TYR A 113 12.27 -4.99 -5.75
CA TYR A 113 11.64 -4.73 -4.45
C TYR A 113 12.59 -4.91 -3.26
N LEU A 114 13.59 -5.81 -3.35
CA LEU A 114 14.66 -5.90 -2.36
C LEU A 114 15.45 -4.58 -2.28
N LYS A 115 15.89 -4.06 -3.43
CA LYS A 115 16.60 -2.77 -3.48
C LYS A 115 15.74 -1.62 -2.96
N LYS A 116 14.44 -1.60 -3.30
CA LYS A 116 13.51 -0.59 -2.77
C LYS A 116 13.37 -0.68 -1.25
N MET A 117 13.35 -1.87 -0.67
CA MET A 117 13.34 -2.04 0.79
C MET A 117 14.61 -1.50 1.46
N ASP A 118 15.78 -1.76 0.86
CA ASP A 118 17.06 -1.24 1.37
C ASP A 118 17.08 0.30 1.31
N GLN A 119 16.57 0.89 0.24
CA GLN A 119 16.42 2.34 0.11
C GLN A 119 15.52 2.92 1.21
N MET A 120 14.40 2.25 1.52
CA MET A 120 13.52 2.67 2.61
C MET A 120 14.24 2.63 3.96
N MET A 121 15.03 1.59 4.22
CA MET A 121 15.86 1.51 5.43
C MET A 121 16.85 2.67 5.51
N GLN A 122 17.55 2.99 4.42
CA GLN A 122 18.47 4.13 4.39
C GLN A 122 17.74 5.46 4.60
N LEU A 123 16.59 5.65 3.96
CA LEU A 123 15.75 6.83 4.17
C LEU A 123 15.37 6.99 5.65
N SER A 124 14.97 5.90 6.32
CA SER A 124 14.65 5.97 7.75
C SER A 124 15.84 6.37 8.62
N LYS A 125 17.06 5.91 8.27
CA LYS A 125 18.29 6.31 8.95
C LYS A 125 18.64 7.77 8.69
N ASP A 126 18.49 8.24 7.45
CA ASP A 126 18.71 9.63 7.08
C ASP A 126 17.79 10.56 7.87
N VAL A 127 16.49 10.26 7.89
CA VAL A 127 15.50 11.04 8.63
C VAL A 127 15.77 11.00 10.14
N ALA A 128 16.16 9.85 10.69
CA ALA A 128 16.54 9.74 12.11
C ALA A 128 17.81 10.53 12.45
N ARG A 129 18.73 10.69 11.50
CA ARG A 129 19.94 11.54 11.62
C ARG A 129 19.67 13.02 11.34
N GLY A 130 18.43 13.38 10.99
CA GLY A 130 18.06 14.76 10.66
C GLY A 130 18.45 15.21 9.25
N LEU A 131 18.89 14.29 8.38
CA LEU A 131 19.16 14.56 6.97
C LEU A 131 17.81 14.57 6.23
N ARG A 132 17.24 15.76 6.04
CA ARG A 132 15.96 15.97 5.34
C ARG A 132 16.19 16.57 3.97
#